data_AF-A0AAD6C4X8-F1
#
_entry.id   AF-A0AAD6C4X8-F1
#
_cell.length_a   1.000
_cell.length_b   1.000
_cell.length_c   1.000
_cell.angle_alpha   90.00
_cell.angle_beta   90.00
_cell.angle_gamma   90.00
#
_symmetry.space_group_name_H-M   'P 1'
#
loop_
_entity.id
_entity.type
_entity.pdbx_description
1 polymer ?
#
loop_
_entity_poly.entity_id
_entity_poly.type
_entity_poly.pdbx_seq_one_letter_code
_entity_poly.pdbx_strand_id
1 'polypeptide(L)' 'MIWLCDIQNCNKASVRISGECVLCNRHLCANHLGPNYHTCPQWEAKARYDPAARKGEQDEIV' A
#
# COMPACT_ATOMS: atom_id res chain seq x y z
N MET A 1 -11.29 -2.77 -18.89
CA MET A 1 -10.08 -3.59 -18.66
C MET A 1 -10.13 -4.10 -17.24
N ILE A 2 -9.70 -5.34 -17.00
CA ILE A 2 -9.65 -5.96 -15.66
C ILE A 2 -8.17 -6.27 -15.40
N TRP A 3 -7.66 -5.89 -14.23
CA TRP A 3 -6.32 -6.27 -13.79
C TRP A 3 -6.34 -7.65 -13.15
N LEU A 4 -5.29 -8.42 -13.35
CA LEU A 4 -5.09 -9.71 -12.70
C LEU A 4 -4.31 -9.52 -11.40
N CYS A 5 -4.40 -10.51 -10.53
CA CYS A 5 -3.63 -10.53 -9.29
C CYS A 5 -2.13 -10.64 -9.59
N ASP A 6 -1.30 -9.80 -8.95
CA ASP A 6 0.16 -9.81 -9.10
C ASP A 6 0.87 -10.97 -8.37
N ILE A 7 0.13 -11.84 -7.68
CA ILE A 7 0.70 -13.00 -7.00
C ILE A 7 0.96 -14.11 -8.01
N GLN A 8 2.17 -14.67 -7.98
CA GLN A 8 2.54 -15.78 -8.85
C GLN A 8 1.55 -16.93 -8.74
N ASN A 9 1.20 -17.52 -9.89
CA ASN A 9 0.22 -18.60 -10.00
C ASN A 9 -1.22 -18.21 -9.57
N CYS A 10 -1.58 -16.92 -9.62
CA CYS A 10 -2.93 -16.44 -9.38
C CYS A 10 -3.53 -15.76 -10.63
N ASN A 11 -4.51 -16.40 -11.26
CA ASN A 11 -5.21 -15.84 -12.42
C ASN A 11 -6.54 -15.16 -12.04
N LYS A 12 -6.74 -14.83 -10.76
CA LYS A 12 -7.96 -14.16 -10.29
C LYS A 12 -7.91 -12.68 -10.63
N ALA A 13 -9.07 -12.12 -10.97
CA ALA A 13 -9.21 -10.67 -11.13
C ALA A 13 -8.88 -9.94 -9.82
N SER A 14 -8.20 -8.82 -9.95
CA SER A 14 -8.02 -7.90 -8.84
C SER A 14 -9.38 -7.33 -8.42
N VAL A 15 -9.54 -7.12 -7.11
CA VAL A 15 -10.78 -6.53 -6.57
C VAL A 15 -10.96 -5.10 -7.09
N ARG A 16 -9.85 -4.43 -7.44
CA ARG A 16 -9.86 -3.06 -7.91
C ARG A 16 -9.16 -2.89 -9.24
N ILE A 17 -9.64 -1.89 -9.96
CA ILE A 17 -9.16 -1.52 -11.30
C ILE A 17 -7.92 -0.61 -11.22
N SER A 18 -7.61 -0.11 -10.04
CA SER A 18 -6.42 0.67 -9.74
C SER A 18 -5.77 0.06 -8.51
N GLY A 19 -4.44 -0.09 -8.51
CA GLY A 19 -3.62 -0.61 -7.41
C GLY A 19 -3.73 0.24 -6.14
N GLU A 20 -4.85 0.09 -5.43
CA GLU A 20 -5.30 0.92 -4.29
C GLU A 20 -4.26 1.05 -3.16
N CYS A 21 -3.36 0.08 -3.04
CA CYS A 21 -2.30 0.15 -2.07
C CYS A 21 -1.22 1.10 -2.59
N VAL A 22 -1.28 2.36 -2.15
CA VAL A 22 -0.28 3.40 -2.46
C VAL A 22 1.15 3.04 -2.04
N LEU A 23 1.32 2.01 -1.18
CA LEU A 23 2.62 1.57 -0.69
C LEU A 23 3.29 0.54 -1.61
N CYS A 24 2.54 -0.44 -2.12
CA CYS A 24 3.11 -1.49 -2.97
C CYS A 24 2.65 -1.42 -4.42
N ASN A 25 1.61 -0.63 -4.71
CA ASN A 25 0.99 -0.44 -6.02
C ASN A 25 0.64 -1.76 -6.73
N ARG A 26 0.33 -2.81 -5.96
CA ARG A 26 -0.01 -4.15 -6.48
C ARG A 26 -1.51 -4.30 -6.66
N HIS A 27 -1.89 -4.98 -7.73
CA HIS A 27 -3.25 -5.43 -7.99
C HIS A 27 -3.44 -6.79 -7.33
N LEU A 28 -4.30 -6.87 -6.31
CA LEU A 28 -4.54 -8.10 -5.56
C LEU A 28 -5.99 -8.54 -5.71
N CYS A 29 -6.23 -9.85 -5.76
CA CYS A 29 -7.58 -10.40 -5.69
C CYS A 29 -8.07 -10.45 -4.23
N ALA A 30 -9.36 -10.74 -4.01
CA ALA A 30 -9.96 -10.67 -2.67
C ALA A 30 -9.28 -11.59 -1.65
N ASN A 31 -8.71 -12.71 -2.10
CA ASN A 31 -7.95 -13.63 -1.26
C ASN A 31 -6.57 -13.06 -0.86
N HIS A 32 -5.88 -12.44 -1.82
CA HIS A 32 -4.53 -11.91 -1.61
C HIS A 32 -4.51 -10.49 -1.07
N LEU A 33 -5.66 -9.81 -1.01
CA LEU A 33 -5.84 -8.56 -0.27
C LEU A 33 -5.90 -8.80 1.25
N GLY A 34 -6.11 -10.03 1.69
CA GLY A 34 -6.14 -10.40 3.10
C GLY A 34 -4.77 -10.23 3.79
N PRO A 35 -4.75 -10.12 5.13
CA PRO A 35 -3.55 -9.83 5.91
C PRO A 35 -2.44 -10.89 5.81
N ASN A 36 -2.76 -12.11 5.34
CA ASN A 36 -1.78 -13.17 5.13
C ASN A 36 -0.85 -12.91 3.92
N TYR A 37 -1.28 -12.10 2.97
CA TYR A 37 -0.55 -11.83 1.72
C TYR A 37 -0.26 -10.33 1.56
N HIS A 38 -1.22 -9.50 1.96
CA HIS A 38 -1.08 -8.06 1.95
C HIS A 38 -0.76 -7.57 3.37
N THR A 39 0.53 -7.53 3.67
CA THR A 39 1.08 -7.04 4.94
C THR A 39 1.50 -5.58 4.89
N CYS A 40 1.09 -4.84 3.84
CA CYS A 40 1.39 -3.41 3.79
C CYS A 40 0.74 -2.74 5.01
N PRO A 41 1.47 -1.87 5.71
CA PRO A 41 0.87 -1.12 6.81
C PRO A 41 -0.33 -0.35 6.23
N GLN A 42 -1.46 -0.35 6.92
CA GLN A 42 -2.54 0.57 6.55
C GLN A 42 -1.95 1.98 6.56
N TRP A 43 -2.31 2.81 5.59
CA TRP A 43 -1.82 4.19 5.53
C TRP A 43 -2.16 4.99 6.81
N GLU A 44 -3.19 4.58 7.56
CA GLU A 44 -3.51 5.10 8.91
C GLU A 44 -2.48 4.72 10.00
N ALA A 45 -1.57 3.79 9.73
CA ALA A 45 -0.37 3.55 10.54
C ALA A 45 0.70 4.66 10.36
N LYS A 46 0.30 5.84 9.86
CA LYS A 46 1.03 7.12 9.96
C LYS A 46 1.18 7.62 11.40
N ALA A 47 0.83 6.82 12.41
CA ALA A 47 1.20 7.07 13.80
C ALA A 47 2.70 6.92 14.07
N ARG A 48 3.49 6.46 13.09
CA ARG A 48 4.96 6.60 13.11
C ARG A 48 5.37 7.81 12.26
N TYR A 49 4.90 8.99 12.67
CA TYR A 49 5.46 10.27 12.23
C TYR A 49 6.97 10.23 12.51
N ASP A 50 7.77 10.26 11.45
CA ASP A 50 9.21 10.09 11.53
C ASP A 50 9.81 11.32 12.24
N PRO A 51 10.46 11.19 13.41
CA PRO A 51 10.97 12.33 14.16
C PRO A 51 12.07 13.11 13.40
N ALA A 52 12.68 12.49 12.38
CA ALA A 52 13.59 13.16 11.46
C ALA A 52 12.87 14.20 10.57
N ALA A 53 11.61 13.94 10.17
CA ALA A 53 10.80 14.86 9.39
C ALA A 53 10.46 16.13 10.17
N ARG A 54 10.22 16.01 11.49
CA ARG A 54 9.99 17.16 12.39
C ARG A 54 11.19 18.12 12.44
N LYS A 55 12.41 17.57 12.39
CA LYS A 55 13.63 18.39 12.46
C LYS A 55 13.82 19.19 11.18
N GLY A 56 13.52 18.61 10.02
CA GLY A 56 13.51 19.34 8.74
C GLY A 56 12.46 20.44 8.73
N GLU A 57 11.23 20.16 9.16
CA GLU A 57 10.13 21.13 9.16
C GLU A 57 10.37 22.33 10.11
N GLN A 58 11.13 22.13 11.20
CA GLN A 58 11.54 23.23 12.09
C GLN A 58 12.67 24.10 11.51
N ASP A 59 13.51 23.54 10.64
CA ASP A 59 14.62 24.26 10.00
C ASP A 59 14.18 25.08 8.78
N GLU A 60 13.01 24.76 8.21
CA GLU A 60 12.44 25.42 7.02
C GLU A 60 11.61 26.67 7.36
N ILE A 61 11.31 26.92 8.65
CA ILE A 61 10.69 28.17 9.12
C ILE A 61 11.83 29.14 9.46
N VAL A 62 12.43 29.75 8.44
CA VAL A 62 13.35 30.88 8.58
C VAL A 62 12.62 32.22 8.53
#